data_AF-A0A925J3I2-F1
#
_entry.id   AF-A0A925J3I2-F1
#
_cell.length_a   1.000
_cell.length_b   1.000
_cell.length_c   1.000
_cell.angle_alpha   90.00
_cell.angle_beta   90.00
_cell.angle_gamma   90.00
#
_symmetry.space_group_name_H-M   'P 1'
#
loop_
_entity.id
_entity.type
_entity.pdbx_description
1 polymer ?
#
loop_
_entity_poly.entity_id
_entity_poly.type
_entity_poly.pdbx_seq_one_letter_code
_entity_poly.pdbx_strand_id
1 'polypeptide(L)'
;MTPPRAADRLLALFCAPHLLEAVQGDLHEEFAGQVERIGERKARLWYWREVLGFLKPRLDSPFAVKRQPTEFSQSTFLSPAMLQNYFKIAWRNLRTQRVYALLNVIGLAVGMASFLLIASYVWHELHYDAFHDRAERIYRLTTRVKASGSDDGIARAGIDVGPLLKQNYPEVEETVRLKPVAATLRNGPELVNEKDVFHADPSVLTVFSYPI
;
A
#
# COMPACT_ATOMS: atom_id res chain seq x y z
N MET A 1 46.99 -40.09 -6.44
CA MET A 1 46.56 -40.87 -7.63
C MET A 1 45.09 -40.62 -7.84
N THR A 2 44.61 -40.40 -9.06
CA THR A 2 43.22 -39.97 -9.31
C THR A 2 42.31 -41.16 -9.60
N PRO A 3 41.13 -41.25 -8.96
CA PRO A 3 40.14 -42.27 -9.27
C PRO A 3 39.61 -42.09 -10.71
N PRO A 4 39.04 -43.16 -11.30
CA PRO A 4 38.53 -43.11 -12.67
C PRO A 4 37.28 -42.21 -12.78
N ARG A 5 37.47 -40.97 -13.25
CA ARG A 5 36.43 -39.93 -13.42
C ARG A 5 35.17 -40.36 -14.17
N ALA A 6 35.27 -41.37 -15.05
CA ALA A 6 34.11 -41.90 -15.77
C ALA A 6 33.15 -42.66 -14.85
N ALA A 7 33.66 -43.34 -13.83
CA ALA A 7 32.85 -44.07 -12.85
C ALA A 7 32.17 -43.10 -11.87
N ASP A 8 32.84 -42.03 -11.45
CA ASP A 8 32.24 -40.95 -10.65
C ASP A 8 31.04 -40.30 -11.34
N ARG A 9 31.16 -40.02 -12.65
CA ARG A 9 30.07 -39.45 -13.46
C ARG A 9 28.88 -40.40 -13.58
N LEU A 10 29.15 -41.71 -13.68
CA LEU A 10 28.11 -42.72 -13.75
C LEU A 10 27.35 -42.79 -12.41
N LEU A 11 28.08 -42.76 -11.29
CA LEU A 11 27.49 -42.69 -9.96
C LEU A 11 26.66 -41.40 -9.76
N ALA A 12 27.15 -40.27 -10.27
CA ALA A 12 26.46 -38.97 -10.19
C ALA A 12 25.16 -38.90 -11.00
N LEU A 13 25.02 -39.70 -12.05
CA LEU A 13 23.80 -39.76 -12.82
C LEU A 13 22.65 -40.45 -12.04
N PHE A 14 23.00 -41.44 -11.21
CA PHE A 14 22.04 -42.32 -10.53
C PHE A 14 21.84 -42.00 -9.04
N CYS A 15 22.84 -41.45 -8.35
CA CYS A 15 22.77 -41.16 -6.92
C CYS A 15 22.13 -39.79 -6.65
N ALA A 16 21.43 -39.66 -5.52
CA ALA A 16 20.85 -38.38 -5.12
C ALA A 16 21.96 -37.37 -4.74
N PRO A 17 21.83 -36.08 -5.07
CA PRO A 17 22.90 -35.10 -4.89
C PRO A 17 23.36 -34.91 -3.43
N HIS A 18 22.49 -35.19 -2.45
CA HIS A 18 22.82 -35.09 -1.02
C HIS A 18 23.58 -36.32 -0.48
N LEU A 19 23.53 -37.45 -1.18
CA LEU A 19 24.26 -38.69 -0.82
C LEU A 19 25.51 -38.88 -1.68
N LEU A 20 25.59 -38.17 -2.81
CA LEU A 20 26.68 -38.25 -3.77
C LEU A 20 28.05 -38.02 -3.11
N GLU A 21 28.18 -36.95 -2.33
CA GLU A 21 29.45 -36.53 -1.76
C GLU A 21 30.00 -37.55 -0.76
N ALA A 22 29.13 -38.06 0.13
CA ALA A 22 29.49 -39.08 1.10
C ALA A 22 29.91 -40.40 0.42
N VAL A 23 29.12 -40.86 -0.56
CA VAL A 23 29.40 -42.13 -1.27
C VAL A 23 30.65 -42.03 -2.15
N GLN A 24 30.89 -40.87 -2.80
CA GLN A 24 32.12 -40.65 -3.56
C GLN A 24 33.35 -40.58 -2.64
N GLY A 25 33.23 -39.94 -1.48
CA GLY A 25 34.28 -39.87 -0.47
C GLY A 25 34.75 -41.25 -0.01
N ASP A 26 33.81 -42.08 0.44
CA ASP A 26 34.10 -43.45 0.91
C ASP A 26 34.78 -44.29 -0.19
N LEU A 27 34.26 -44.22 -1.43
CA LEU A 27 34.83 -44.95 -2.56
C LEU A 27 36.23 -44.46 -2.93
N HIS A 28 36.52 -43.16 -2.81
CA HIS A 28 37.85 -42.59 -3.08
C HIS A 28 38.87 -43.02 -2.02
N GLU A 29 38.45 -43.09 -0.76
CA GLU A 29 39.28 -43.58 0.35
C GLU A 29 39.63 -45.06 0.20
N GLU A 30 38.63 -45.92 -0.06
CA GLU A 30 38.87 -47.35 -0.30
C GLU A 30 39.72 -47.58 -1.55
N PHE A 31 39.53 -46.79 -2.62
CA PHE A 31 40.37 -46.87 -3.80
C PHE A 31 41.84 -46.57 -3.50
N ALA A 32 42.12 -45.52 -2.72
CA ALA A 32 43.49 -45.18 -2.33
C ALA A 32 44.15 -46.33 -1.56
N GLY A 33 43.45 -46.95 -0.61
CA GLY A 33 43.94 -48.11 0.14
C GLY A 33 44.15 -49.36 -0.73
N GLN A 34 43.29 -49.61 -1.72
CA GLN A 34 43.44 -50.74 -2.63
C GLN A 34 44.58 -50.57 -3.63
N VAL A 35 44.92 -49.33 -4.00
CA VAL A 35 46.07 -49.07 -4.88
C VAL A 35 47.38 -49.46 -4.19
N GLU A 36 47.51 -49.21 -2.88
CA GLU A 36 48.68 -49.60 -2.09
C GLU A 36 48.81 -51.12 -1.93
N ARG A 37 47.70 -51.85 -1.79
CA ARG A 37 47.71 -53.31 -1.57
C ARG A 37 47.86 -54.16 -2.83
N ILE A 38 47.19 -53.78 -3.93
CA ILE A 38 47.02 -54.66 -5.11
C ILE A 38 47.50 -54.03 -6.42
N GLY A 39 47.97 -52.78 -6.38
CA GLY A 39 48.45 -52.03 -7.53
C GLY A 39 47.34 -51.35 -8.35
N GLU A 40 47.71 -50.30 -9.08
CA GLU A 40 46.78 -49.36 -9.73
C GLU A 40 45.81 -50.01 -10.72
N ARG A 41 46.27 -50.99 -11.51
CA ARG A 41 45.45 -51.63 -12.54
C ARG A 41 44.31 -52.46 -11.95
N LYS A 42 44.58 -53.21 -10.88
CA LYS A 42 43.55 -54.04 -10.21
C LYS A 42 42.60 -53.17 -9.39
N ALA A 43 43.11 -52.13 -8.73
CA ALA A 43 42.29 -51.18 -7.98
C ALA A 43 41.26 -50.47 -8.89
N ARG A 44 41.63 -50.09 -10.12
CA ARG A 44 40.70 -49.46 -11.08
C ARG A 44 39.56 -50.40 -11.50
N LEU A 45 39.85 -51.69 -11.72
CA LEU A 45 38.84 -52.69 -12.05
C LEU A 45 37.92 -52.96 -10.84
N TRP A 46 38.48 -52.99 -9.64
CA TRP A 46 37.72 -53.12 -8.40
C TRP A 46 36.76 -51.94 -8.21
N TYR A 47 37.24 -50.71 -8.40
CA TYR A 47 36.42 -49.50 -8.32
C TYR A 47 35.22 -49.53 -9.27
N TRP A 48 35.46 -49.95 -10.52
CA TRP A 48 34.39 -50.12 -11.51
C TRP A 48 33.37 -51.19 -11.10
N ARG A 49 33.83 -52.29 -10.48
CA ARG A 49 32.95 -53.35 -9.98
C ARG A 49 32.05 -52.84 -8.84
N GLU A 50 32.57 -52.03 -7.94
CA GLU A 50 31.79 -51.47 -6.84
C GLU A 50 30.78 -50.42 -7.31
N VAL A 51 31.17 -49.49 -8.20
CA VAL A 51 30.24 -48.53 -8.80
C VAL A 51 29.12 -49.24 -9.56
N LEU A 52 29.43 -50.29 -10.34
CA LEU A 52 28.44 -51.15 -10.99
C LEU A 52 27.62 -52.00 -10.00
N GLY A 53 28.18 -52.30 -8.83
CA GLY A 53 27.49 -52.95 -7.71
C GLY A 53 26.41 -52.06 -7.11
N PHE A 54 26.68 -50.76 -6.95
CA PHE A 54 25.70 -49.76 -6.52
C PHE A 54 24.56 -49.54 -7.52
N LEU A 55 24.78 -49.88 -8.80
CA LEU A 55 23.78 -49.79 -9.87
C LEU A 55 22.85 -51.01 -9.94
N LYS A 56 23.14 -52.10 -9.21
CA LYS A 56 22.21 -53.24 -9.15
C LYS A 56 21.03 -52.91 -8.23
N PRO A 57 19.77 -53.16 -8.65
CA PRO A 57 18.62 -53.01 -7.79
C PRO A 57 18.62 -54.12 -6.73
N ARG A 58 19.36 -53.93 -5.64
CA ARG A 58 19.26 -54.77 -4.46
C ARG A 58 17.94 -54.44 -3.78
N LEU A 59 17.14 -55.48 -3.52
CA LEU A 59 15.82 -55.42 -2.89
C LEU A 59 15.84 -54.69 -1.53
N ASP A 60 17.01 -54.56 -0.90
CA ASP A 60 17.20 -54.03 0.46
C ASP A 60 17.78 -52.59 0.49
N SER A 61 18.04 -51.95 -0.65
CA SER A 61 18.55 -50.56 -0.71
C SER A 61 17.62 -49.58 -1.43
N PRO A 62 16.36 -49.40 -0.97
CA PRO A 62 15.45 -48.40 -1.53
C PRO A 62 15.90 -46.94 -1.30
N PHE A 63 16.93 -46.73 -0.47
CA PHE A 63 17.41 -45.41 -0.03
C PHE A 63 18.32 -44.68 -1.05
N ALA A 64 19.14 -45.38 -1.83
CA ALA A 64 20.19 -44.74 -2.63
C ALA A 64 19.73 -44.20 -3.99
N VAL A 65 18.60 -44.70 -4.50
CA VAL A 65 18.13 -44.42 -5.89
C VAL A 65 16.88 -43.53 -5.92
N LYS A 66 16.17 -43.37 -4.81
CA LYS A 66 14.98 -42.50 -4.79
C LYS A 66 15.42 -41.04 -4.66
N ARG A 67 15.46 -40.34 -5.80
CA ARG A 67 15.35 -38.87 -5.82
C ARG A 67 14.11 -38.50 -5.02
N GLN A 68 14.27 -38.03 -3.79
CA GLN A 68 13.18 -37.37 -3.07
C GLN A 68 12.92 -36.05 -3.80
N PRO A 69 11.75 -35.86 -4.42
CA PRO A 69 11.38 -34.52 -4.87
C PRO A 69 11.32 -33.66 -3.62
N THR A 70 11.91 -32.47 -3.65
CA THR A 70 11.86 -31.50 -2.55
C THR A 70 10.40 -31.27 -2.17
N GLU A 71 9.91 -31.88 -1.08
CA GLU A 71 8.54 -31.78 -0.57
C GLU A 71 8.26 -30.43 0.11
N PHE A 72 8.86 -29.34 -0.36
CA PHE A 72 8.42 -28.01 0.04
C PHE A 72 7.32 -27.56 -0.91
N SER A 73 6.08 -27.89 -0.54
CA SER A 73 4.90 -27.24 -1.09
C SER A 73 5.13 -25.73 -0.99
N GLN A 74 5.21 -25.04 -2.13
CA GLN A 74 5.19 -23.59 -2.17
C GLN A 74 3.79 -23.15 -1.75
N SER A 75 3.55 -23.10 -0.44
CA SER A 75 2.32 -22.55 0.10
C SER A 75 2.30 -21.09 -0.32
N THR A 76 1.32 -20.75 -1.14
CA THR A 76 1.00 -19.35 -1.44
C THR A 76 0.90 -18.63 -0.09
N PHE A 77 1.60 -17.50 0.07
CA PHE A 77 1.68 -16.73 1.32
C PHE A 77 0.29 -16.44 1.96
N LEU A 78 -0.79 -16.55 1.19
CA LEU A 78 -2.18 -16.32 1.58
C LEU A 78 -3.01 -17.61 1.57
N SER A 79 -2.58 -18.67 2.25
CA SER A 79 -3.50 -19.79 2.51
C SER A 79 -4.52 -19.40 3.59
N PRO A 80 -5.83 -19.65 3.37
CA PRO A 80 -6.87 -19.23 4.31
C PRO A 80 -6.75 -19.90 5.69
N ALA A 81 -6.25 -21.14 5.74
CA ALA A 81 -5.97 -21.85 6.99
C ALA A 81 -4.84 -21.18 7.80
N MET A 82 -3.81 -20.64 7.13
CA MET A 82 -2.74 -19.88 7.81
C MET A 82 -3.24 -18.52 8.28
N LEU A 83 -4.06 -17.81 7.50
CA LEU A 83 -4.68 -16.55 7.94
C LEU A 83 -5.51 -16.73 9.22
N GLN A 84 -6.33 -17.78 9.29
CA GLN A 84 -7.09 -18.10 10.50
C GLN A 84 -6.18 -18.36 11.70
N ASN A 85 -5.07 -19.07 11.49
CA ASN A 85 -4.10 -19.32 12.55
C ASN A 85 -3.40 -18.03 13.01
N TYR A 86 -3.00 -17.16 12.08
CA TYR A 86 -2.41 -15.86 12.42
C TYR A 86 -3.38 -14.97 13.18
N PHE A 87 -4.65 -14.90 12.78
CA PHE A 87 -5.69 -14.18 13.54
C PHE A 87 -5.88 -14.76 14.95
N LYS A 88 -5.91 -16.10 15.08
CA LYS A 88 -6.03 -16.77 16.37
C LYS A 88 -4.85 -16.46 17.29
N ILE A 89 -3.63 -16.48 16.76
CA ILE A 89 -2.41 -16.17 17.51
C ILE A 89 -2.39 -14.69 17.90
N ALA A 90 -2.69 -13.78 16.96
CA ALA A 90 -2.76 -12.34 17.22
C ALA A 90 -3.79 -12.01 18.31
N TRP A 91 -5.00 -12.58 18.24
CA TRP A 91 -6.03 -12.40 19.26
C TRP A 91 -5.60 -12.90 20.63
N ARG A 92 -4.95 -14.07 20.70
CA ARG A 92 -4.41 -14.58 21.96
C ARG A 92 -3.35 -13.63 22.52
N ASN A 93 -2.47 -13.11 21.68
CA ASN A 93 -1.41 -12.19 22.08
C ASN A 93 -1.97 -10.86 22.60
N LEU A 94 -2.96 -10.28 21.90
CA LEU A 94 -3.67 -9.07 22.35
C LEU A 94 -4.31 -9.27 23.74
N ARG A 95 -4.89 -10.45 24.00
CA ARG A 95 -5.50 -10.79 25.31
C ARG A 95 -4.48 -11.03 26.42
N THR A 96 -3.27 -11.49 26.09
CA THR A 96 -2.20 -11.71 27.06
C THR A 96 -1.49 -10.40 27.41
N GLN A 97 -1.23 -9.53 26.43
CA GLN A 97 -0.53 -8.24 26.61
C GLN A 97 -1.49 -7.04 26.55
N ARG A 98 -2.52 -7.05 27.40
CA ARG A 98 -3.66 -6.11 27.32
C ARG A 98 -3.27 -4.63 27.42
N VAL A 99 -2.36 -4.28 28.32
CA VAL A 99 -1.95 -2.88 28.54
C VAL A 99 -1.17 -2.35 27.33
N TYR A 100 -0.22 -3.13 26.82
CA TYR A 100 0.56 -2.76 25.64
C TYR A 100 -0.31 -2.63 24.39
N ALA A 101 -1.21 -3.60 24.18
CA ALA A 101 -2.18 -3.55 23.09
C ALA A 101 -3.09 -2.32 23.21
N LEU A 102 -3.58 -2.01 24.41
CA LEU A 102 -4.45 -0.85 24.66
C LEU A 102 -3.74 0.47 24.34
N LEU A 103 -2.51 0.66 24.82
CA LEU A 103 -1.74 1.88 24.56
C LEU A 103 -1.51 2.10 23.05
N ASN A 104 -1.13 1.04 22.32
CA ASN A 104 -0.94 1.11 20.88
C ASN A 104 -2.24 1.40 20.12
N VAL A 105 -3.34 0.72 20.49
CA VAL A 105 -4.63 0.92 19.84
C VAL A 105 -5.17 2.32 20.10
N ILE A 106 -5.08 2.83 21.33
CA ILE A 106 -5.51 4.20 21.67
C ILE A 106 -4.65 5.23 20.94
N GLY A 107 -3.33 5.10 20.97
CA GLY A 107 -2.43 6.03 20.27
C GLY A 107 -2.72 6.10 18.78
N LEU A 108 -2.89 4.93 18.14
CA LEU A 108 -3.27 4.85 16.74
C LEU A 108 -4.66 5.45 16.48
N ALA A 109 -5.66 5.12 17.32
CA ALA A 109 -7.02 5.62 17.17
C ALA A 109 -7.09 7.14 17.29
N VAL A 110 -6.40 7.73 18.27
CA VAL A 110 -6.34 9.19 18.46
C VAL A 110 -5.61 9.85 17.29
N GLY A 111 -4.49 9.29 16.84
CA GLY A 111 -3.76 9.80 15.67
C GLY A 111 -4.62 9.79 14.40
N MET A 112 -5.31 8.67 14.14
CA MET A 112 -6.23 8.54 13.01
C MET A 112 -7.42 9.48 13.13
N ALA A 113 -8.03 9.61 14.31
CA ALA A 113 -9.16 10.50 14.53
C ALA A 113 -8.78 11.97 14.28
N SER A 114 -7.66 12.43 14.85
CA SER A 114 -7.14 13.79 14.63
C SER A 114 -6.85 14.06 13.14
N PHE A 115 -6.22 13.10 12.45
CA PHE A 115 -5.96 13.21 11.02
C PHE A 115 -7.26 13.31 10.21
N LEU A 116 -8.25 12.44 10.48
CA LEU A 116 -9.52 12.44 9.77
C LEU A 116 -10.32 13.71 10.01
N LEU A 117 -10.31 14.26 11.23
CA LEU A 117 -10.99 15.52 11.53
C LEU A 117 -10.39 16.69 10.74
N ILE A 118 -9.05 16.81 10.72
CA ILE A 118 -8.38 17.86 9.95
C ILE A 118 -8.59 17.64 8.45
N ALA A 119 -8.44 16.42 7.95
CA ALA A 119 -8.65 16.11 6.54
C ALA A 119 -10.09 16.41 6.12
N SER A 120 -11.08 16.07 6.94
CA SER A 120 -12.48 16.38 6.69
C SER A 120 -12.74 17.89 6.68
N TYR A 121 -12.12 18.64 7.59
CA TYR A 121 -12.23 20.09 7.61
C TYR A 121 -11.63 20.73 6.35
N VAL A 122 -10.42 20.32 5.96
CA VAL A 122 -9.76 20.79 4.73
C VAL A 122 -10.58 20.43 3.50
N TRP A 123 -11.09 19.20 3.44
CA TRP A 123 -11.92 18.76 2.34
C TRP A 123 -13.20 19.58 2.23
N HIS A 124 -13.87 19.84 3.36
CA HIS A 124 -15.04 20.71 3.42
C HIS A 124 -14.72 22.13 2.95
N GLU A 125 -13.64 22.75 3.45
CA GLU A 125 -13.25 24.12 3.08
C GLU A 125 -12.95 24.26 1.59
N LEU A 126 -12.29 23.26 0.98
CA LEU A 126 -11.97 23.27 -0.45
C LEU A 126 -13.19 23.03 -1.35
N HIS A 127 -14.25 22.41 -0.83
CA HIS A 127 -15.44 22.06 -1.62
C HIS A 127 -16.68 22.87 -1.24
N TYR A 128 -16.58 23.79 -0.26
CA TYR A 128 -17.72 24.52 0.28
C TYR A 128 -18.49 25.29 -0.80
N ASP A 129 -17.77 26.03 -1.65
CA ASP A 129 -18.35 26.84 -2.74
C ASP A 129 -18.31 26.13 -4.11
N ALA A 130 -17.87 24.87 -4.16
CA ALA A 130 -17.62 24.14 -5.41
C ALA A 130 -18.88 23.55 -6.07
N PHE A 131 -20.07 23.74 -5.48
CA PHE A 131 -21.32 23.16 -5.99
C PHE A 131 -21.95 23.92 -7.16
N HIS A 132 -21.47 25.13 -7.47
CA HIS A 132 -21.95 25.91 -8.61
C HIS A 132 -21.35 25.42 -9.93
N ASP A 133 -22.14 25.36 -11.01
CA ASP A 133 -21.69 24.82 -12.32
C ASP A 133 -20.45 25.53 -12.89
N ARG A 134 -20.24 26.79 -12.48
CA ARG A 134 -19.14 27.66 -12.92
C ARG A 134 -18.28 28.13 -11.76
N ALA A 135 -18.20 27.36 -10.67
CA ALA A 135 -17.47 27.74 -9.45
C ALA A 135 -16.05 28.26 -9.70
N GLU A 136 -15.31 27.65 -10.64
CA GLU A 136 -13.94 28.07 -11.00
C GLU A 136 -13.85 29.49 -11.60
N ARG A 137 -14.97 30.02 -12.12
CA ARG A 137 -15.05 31.32 -12.78
C ARG A 137 -15.75 32.39 -11.95
N ILE A 138 -16.17 32.06 -10.73
CA ILE A 138 -16.84 32.98 -9.81
C ILE A 138 -15.80 33.50 -8.82
N TYR A 139 -15.64 34.83 -8.79
CA TYR A 139 -14.66 35.48 -7.92
C TYR A 139 -15.33 36.51 -7.03
N ARG A 140 -14.87 36.61 -5.77
CA ARG A 140 -15.29 37.67 -4.84
C ARG A 140 -14.36 38.86 -4.95
N LEU A 141 -14.93 40.03 -5.23
CA LEU A 141 -14.20 41.30 -5.18
C LEU A 141 -13.91 41.70 -3.73
N THR A 142 -12.63 41.95 -3.44
CA THR A 142 -12.16 42.40 -2.12
C THR A 142 -11.36 43.68 -2.25
N THR A 143 -11.50 44.59 -1.30
CA THR A 143 -10.70 45.82 -1.23
C THR A 143 -9.60 45.65 -0.20
N ARG A 144 -8.36 45.97 -0.57
CA ARG A 144 -7.22 46.01 0.35
C ARG A 144 -6.84 47.47 0.59
N VAL A 145 -6.83 47.90 1.85
CA VAL A 145 -6.51 49.27 2.25
C VAL A 145 -5.16 49.25 2.95
N LYS A 146 -4.18 49.94 2.35
CA LYS A 146 -2.87 50.16 2.96
C LYS A 146 -2.85 51.56 3.57
N ALA A 147 -2.94 51.65 4.89
CA ALA A 147 -2.87 52.92 5.62
C ALA A 147 -1.88 52.81 6.78
N SER A 148 -0.93 53.74 6.86
CA SER A 148 -0.03 53.94 8.01
C SER A 148 0.57 52.66 8.64
N GLY A 149 1.00 51.71 7.81
CA GLY A 149 1.67 50.48 8.26
C GLY A 149 0.76 49.27 8.50
N SER A 150 -0.57 49.40 8.40
CA SER A 150 -1.48 48.25 8.30
C SER A 150 -1.83 47.93 6.84
N ASP A 151 -1.96 46.63 6.55
CA ASP A 151 -2.44 46.10 5.27
C ASP A 151 -3.73 45.32 5.54
N ASP A 152 -4.84 46.05 5.66
CA ASP A 152 -6.13 45.48 6.02
C ASP A 152 -6.92 45.08 4.77
N GLY A 153 -7.21 43.79 4.66
CA GLY A 153 -8.08 43.24 3.63
C GLY A 153 -9.54 43.26 4.07
N ILE A 154 -10.40 43.88 3.28
CA ILE A 154 -11.84 43.90 3.47
C ILE A 154 -12.49 43.01 2.42
N ALA A 155 -13.28 42.03 2.86
CA ALA A 155 -14.04 41.13 1.98
C ALA A 155 -15.28 41.81 1.36
N ARG A 156 -15.15 43.08 0.96
CA ARG A 156 -16.19 43.92 0.36
C ARG A 156 -15.55 44.87 -0.63
N ALA A 157 -16.32 45.27 -1.65
CA ALA A 157 -15.95 46.28 -2.62
C ALA A 157 -16.98 47.44 -2.61
N GLY A 158 -16.61 48.57 -3.22
CA GLY A 158 -17.55 49.68 -3.46
C GLY A 158 -18.70 49.24 -4.37
N ILE A 159 -19.88 49.82 -4.18
CA ILE A 159 -21.11 49.37 -4.85
C ILE A 159 -21.07 49.52 -6.38
N ASP A 160 -20.26 50.45 -6.88
CA ASP A 160 -20.09 50.76 -8.31
C ASP A 160 -18.97 49.95 -8.97
N VAL A 161 -18.13 49.27 -8.19
CA VAL A 161 -16.96 48.55 -8.73
C VAL A 161 -17.41 47.43 -9.68
N GLY A 162 -18.43 46.65 -9.30
CA GLY A 162 -18.97 45.58 -10.16
C GLY A 162 -19.46 46.11 -11.52
N PRO A 163 -20.43 47.04 -11.55
CA PRO A 163 -20.91 47.64 -12.80
C PRO A 163 -19.81 48.26 -13.66
N LEU A 164 -18.86 48.98 -13.05
CA LEU A 164 -17.74 49.59 -13.77
C LEU A 164 -16.79 48.54 -14.35
N LEU A 165 -16.58 47.41 -13.66
CA LEU A 165 -15.77 46.31 -14.19
C LEU A 165 -16.44 45.69 -15.42
N LYS A 166 -17.74 45.39 -15.33
CA LYS A 166 -18.51 44.85 -16.48
C LYS A 166 -18.52 45.80 -17.68
N GLN A 167 -18.55 47.11 -17.43
CA GLN A 167 -18.55 48.12 -18.50
C GLN A 167 -17.19 48.26 -19.19
N ASN A 168 -16.09 48.23 -18.42
CA ASN A 168 -14.76 48.57 -18.92
C ASN A 168 -13.93 47.35 -19.33
N TYR A 169 -14.29 46.15 -18.88
CA TYR A 169 -13.53 44.91 -19.12
C TYR A 169 -14.44 43.84 -19.74
N PRO A 170 -14.27 43.51 -21.03
CA PRO A 170 -15.10 42.53 -21.73
C PRO A 170 -14.95 41.10 -21.20
N GLU A 171 -13.90 40.80 -20.42
CA GLU A 171 -13.68 39.50 -19.78
C GLU A 171 -14.66 39.24 -18.63
N VAL A 172 -15.31 40.29 -18.11
CA VAL A 172 -16.30 40.21 -17.03
C VAL A 172 -17.69 39.97 -17.64
N GLU A 173 -18.10 38.69 -17.70
CA GLU A 173 -19.40 38.30 -18.27
C GLU A 173 -20.58 38.83 -17.45
N GLU A 174 -20.54 38.64 -16.13
CA GLU A 174 -21.61 39.02 -15.22
C GLU A 174 -21.08 39.51 -13.87
N THR A 175 -21.86 40.36 -13.23
CA THR A 175 -21.57 40.83 -11.86
C THR A 175 -22.83 40.74 -11.03
N VAL A 176 -22.67 40.33 -9.78
CA VAL A 176 -23.73 40.27 -8.79
C VAL A 176 -23.26 40.91 -7.50
N ARG A 177 -24.12 41.72 -6.89
CA ARG A 177 -23.89 42.27 -5.55
C ARG A 177 -24.83 41.59 -4.57
N LEU A 178 -24.29 41.23 -3.41
CA LEU A 178 -25.04 40.73 -2.27
C LEU A 178 -24.82 41.70 -1.10
N LYS A 179 -25.91 42.26 -0.59
CA LYS A 179 -25.88 43.15 0.58
C LYS A 179 -26.71 42.54 1.70
N PRO A 180 -26.10 42.17 2.84
CA PRO A 180 -26.87 41.70 3.99
C PRO A 180 -27.78 42.82 4.51
N VAL A 181 -29.01 42.45 4.83
CA VAL A 181 -30.06 43.33 5.35
C VAL A 181 -30.74 42.60 6.50
N ALA A 182 -30.95 43.29 7.62
CA ALA A 182 -31.81 42.77 8.67
C ALA A 182 -33.27 43.02 8.26
N ALA A 183 -34.10 41.97 8.27
CA ALA A 183 -35.50 42.10 7.88
C ALA A 183 -36.40 41.46 8.94
N THR A 184 -37.46 42.18 9.32
CA THR A 184 -38.56 41.61 10.09
C THR A 184 -39.63 41.18 9.10
N LEU A 185 -39.83 39.87 8.98
CA LEU A 185 -40.84 39.29 8.11
C LEU A 185 -42.13 39.08 8.91
N ARG A 186 -43.26 39.34 8.27
CA ARG A 186 -44.59 39.02 8.84
C ARG A 186 -45.18 37.85 8.09
N ASN A 187 -45.34 36.72 8.77
CA ASN A 187 -46.03 35.55 8.24
C ASN A 187 -47.38 35.39 8.96
N GLY A 188 -48.44 35.93 8.36
CA GLY A 188 -49.76 35.99 9.01
C GLY A 188 -49.73 36.83 10.31
N PRO A 189 -50.09 36.27 11.47
CA PRO A 189 -50.05 36.98 12.75
C PRO A 189 -48.64 37.03 13.38
N GLU A 190 -47.68 36.25 12.90
CA GLU A 190 -46.35 36.12 13.51
C GLU A 190 -45.34 37.09 12.88
N LEU A 191 -44.51 37.71 13.73
CA LEU A 191 -43.38 38.53 13.31
C LEU A 191 -42.09 37.78 13.61
N VAL A 192 -41.31 37.53 12.57
CA VAL A 192 -40.03 36.82 12.65
C VAL A 192 -38.91 37.78 12.24
N ASN A 193 -37.90 37.92 13.08
CA ASN A 193 -36.70 38.69 12.76
C ASN A 193 -35.68 37.78 12.07
N GLU A 194 -35.55 37.91 10.75
CA GLU A 194 -34.58 37.18 9.97
C GLU A 194 -33.27 37.96 9.82
N LYS A 195 -32.17 37.29 10.13
CA LYS A 195 -30.82 37.86 10.10
C LYS A 195 -30.10 37.58 8.79
N ASP A 196 -30.47 36.51 8.10
CA ASP A 196 -29.81 36.02 6.88
C ASP A 196 -30.59 36.42 5.64
N VAL A 197 -30.94 37.70 5.53
CA VAL A 197 -31.60 38.27 4.36
C VAL A 197 -30.60 39.09 3.56
N PHE A 198 -30.60 38.92 2.25
CA PHE A 198 -29.72 39.63 1.34
C PHE A 198 -30.52 40.33 0.26
N HIS A 199 -30.19 41.59 -0.01
CA HIS A 199 -30.54 42.21 -1.28
C HIS A 199 -29.53 41.73 -2.33
N ALA A 200 -30.05 41.25 -3.46
CA ALA A 200 -29.26 40.72 -4.56
C ALA A 200 -29.66 41.39 -5.87
N ASP A 201 -28.69 41.55 -6.78
CA ASP A 201 -29.00 41.89 -8.18
C ASP A 201 -29.71 40.70 -8.86
N PRO A 202 -30.57 40.92 -9.88
CA PRO A 202 -31.26 39.84 -10.59
C PRO A 202 -30.31 38.79 -11.21
N SER A 203 -29.07 39.18 -11.52
CA SER A 203 -28.02 38.31 -12.03
C SER A 203 -27.59 37.21 -11.06
N VAL A 204 -28.03 37.24 -9.79
CA VAL A 204 -27.71 36.21 -8.78
C VAL A 204 -28.07 34.80 -9.25
N LEU A 205 -29.21 34.63 -9.92
CA LEU A 205 -29.68 33.34 -10.44
C LEU A 205 -28.96 32.93 -11.73
N THR A 206 -28.24 33.84 -12.37
CA THR A 206 -27.42 33.57 -13.56
C THR A 206 -25.98 33.19 -13.17
N VAL A 207 -25.45 33.84 -12.14
CA VAL A 207 -24.08 33.60 -11.64
C VAL A 207 -24.03 32.35 -10.76
N PHE A 208 -25.02 32.16 -9.87
CA PHE A 208 -25.04 31.04 -8.92
C PHE A 208 -26.08 30.00 -9.31
N SER A 209 -25.64 28.74 -9.44
CA SER A 209 -26.52 27.60 -9.69
C SER A 209 -27.21 27.13 -8.40
N TYR A 210 -28.27 27.82 -7.98
CA TYR A 210 -29.09 27.35 -6.86
C TYR A 210 -30.13 26.33 -7.33
N PRO A 211 -30.31 25.19 -6.63
CA PRO A 211 -31.44 24.31 -6.85
C PRO A 211 -32.70 24.99 -6.29
N ILE A 212 -33.52 25.54 -7.18
CA ILE A 212 -34.83 26.15 -6.90
C ILE A 212 -35.97 25.17 -7.13
#